data_AF-A0A0F9ITH6-F1
#
_entry.id   AF-A0A0F9ITH6-F1
#
_cell.length_a   1.000
_cell.length_b   1.000
_cell.length_c   1.000
_cell.angle_alpha   90.00
_cell.angle_beta   90.00
_cell.angle_gamma   90.00
#
_symmetry.space_group_name_H-M   'P 1'
#
loop_
_entity.id
_entity.type
_entity.pdbx_description
1 polymer ?
#
loop_
_entity_poly.entity_id
_entity_poly.type
_entity_poly.pdbx_seq_one_letter_code
_entity_poly.pdbx_strand_id
1 'polypeptide(L)'
;MGKLPVSDKTSNFGVKPHIKKAYYPAQLLSVEPFRDKDKNLKEGKYGHQLIFEFAIYKPNPESGAPIEPMKYIPDLEKPDVVADVIIAKFVYHEYKDRNNPGKYQTAITPNSAITKLLKALGWVFSAEDGVDPEEFVGRWVEANIDDYEYTSGDETIKASTIKDINNYEGPEVKDVPEAKKREPAKVEKQVKHAAVGKSEKAESPEIKEKLDSIARLEQLNKDKLLTDDGLKQAKEQLETQIEELRKK
;
A
#
# COMPACT_ATOMS: atom_id res chain seq x y z
N MET A 1 -31.95 -3.15 4.81
CA MET A 1 -30.73 -2.49 5.35
C MET A 1 -30.93 -0.99 5.37
N GLY A 2 -30.64 -0.33 6.50
CA GLY A 2 -30.73 1.13 6.61
C GLY A 2 -29.61 1.83 5.83
N LYS A 3 -29.88 3.04 5.32
CA LYS A 3 -28.87 3.87 4.63
C LYS A 3 -27.72 4.17 5.58
N LEU A 4 -26.49 3.97 5.11
CA LEU A 4 -25.28 4.36 5.83
C LEU A 4 -25.10 5.89 5.76
N PRO A 5 -24.57 6.51 6.81
CA PRO A 5 -24.25 7.94 6.80
C PRO A 5 -23.13 8.23 5.79
N VAL A 6 -23.31 9.30 5.02
CA VAL A 6 -22.29 9.83 4.09
C VAL A 6 -21.50 10.95 4.78
N SER A 7 -20.24 11.11 4.40
CA SER A 7 -19.34 12.16 4.88
C SER A 7 -18.92 13.03 3.69
N ASP A 8 -18.95 14.34 3.89
CA ASP A 8 -18.43 15.37 2.97
C ASP A 8 -16.91 15.59 3.14
N LYS A 9 -16.31 14.98 4.18
CA LYS A 9 -14.87 15.03 4.42
C LYS A 9 -14.12 14.12 3.46
N THR A 10 -13.20 14.71 2.69
CA THR A 10 -12.16 13.99 1.96
C THR A 10 -11.22 13.28 2.93
N SER A 11 -10.87 12.03 2.62
CA SER A 11 -9.90 11.27 3.40
C SER A 11 -8.53 11.90 3.20
N ASN A 12 -8.04 12.65 4.19
CA ASN A 12 -6.74 13.29 4.09
C ASN A 12 -5.65 12.24 4.38
N PHE A 13 -5.10 11.64 3.33
CA PHE A 13 -3.88 10.85 3.45
C PHE A 13 -2.76 11.87 3.65
N GLY A 14 -2.19 11.96 4.86
CA GLY A 14 -1.12 12.92 5.17
C GLY A 14 -0.01 12.93 4.12
N VAL A 15 0.67 14.07 3.97
CA VAL A 15 1.69 14.26 2.91
C VAL A 15 2.75 13.17 3.04
N LYS A 16 2.89 12.38 1.98
CA LYS A 16 3.91 11.35 1.89
C LYS A 16 5.22 11.97 1.41
N PRO A 17 6.37 11.44 1.83
CA PRO A 17 7.65 11.98 1.38
C PRO A 17 7.76 11.87 -0.14
N HIS A 18 8.26 12.93 -0.76
CA HIS A 18 8.63 12.98 -2.16
C HIS A 18 10.04 13.57 -2.27
N ILE A 19 10.97 12.75 -2.71
CA ILE A 19 12.37 13.08 -2.95
C ILE A 19 12.72 12.74 -4.41
N LYS A 20 13.81 13.34 -4.92
CA LYS A 20 14.25 13.12 -6.30
C LYS A 20 14.52 11.63 -6.55
N LYS A 21 14.15 11.14 -7.73
CA LYS A 21 14.55 9.79 -8.19
C LYS A 21 16.07 9.69 -8.31
N ALA A 22 16.67 8.80 -7.54
CA ALA A 22 18.09 8.46 -7.59
C ALA A 22 18.36 7.23 -6.70
N TYR A 23 19.63 6.84 -6.64
CA TYR A 23 20.14 5.92 -5.63
C TYR A 23 20.55 6.70 -4.39
N TYR A 24 20.16 6.21 -3.22
CA TYR A 24 20.48 6.82 -1.93
C TYR A 24 21.02 5.80 -0.94
N PRO A 25 21.99 6.19 -0.09
CA PRO A 25 22.29 5.41 1.10
C PRO A 25 21.04 5.35 1.99
N ALA A 26 20.69 4.15 2.43
CA ALA A 26 19.54 3.93 3.28
C ALA A 26 19.87 2.93 4.39
N GLN A 27 19.26 3.13 5.55
CA GLN A 27 19.45 2.26 6.71
C GLN A 27 18.14 1.57 7.05
N LEU A 28 18.18 0.25 7.24
CA LEU A 28 17.02 -0.51 7.69
C LEU A 28 16.69 -0.16 9.14
N LEU A 29 15.48 0.33 9.39
CA LEU A 29 15.02 0.74 10.72
C LEU A 29 14.19 -0.34 11.42
N SER A 30 13.37 -1.06 10.67
CA SER A 30 12.42 -2.04 11.20
C SER A 30 12.04 -3.05 10.13
N VAL A 31 11.70 -4.24 10.59
CA VAL A 31 11.01 -5.25 9.80
C VAL A 31 9.79 -5.68 10.59
N GLU A 32 8.60 -5.54 10.01
CA GLU A 32 7.36 -5.90 10.69
C GLU A 32 6.42 -6.68 9.77
N PRO A 33 5.66 -7.65 10.30
CA PRO A 33 4.59 -8.27 9.52
C PRO A 33 3.52 -7.24 9.16
N PHE A 34 3.01 -7.31 7.92
CA PHE A 34 1.90 -6.48 7.53
C PHE A 34 0.63 -6.92 8.26
N ARG A 35 0.11 -6.04 9.12
CA ARG A 35 -1.06 -6.31 9.95
C ARG A 35 -2.24 -5.42 9.58
N ASP A 36 -3.44 -5.89 9.88
CA ASP A 36 -4.65 -5.07 9.81
C ASP A 36 -4.79 -4.16 11.05
N LYS A 37 -5.89 -3.42 11.13
CA LYS A 37 -6.14 -2.47 12.25
C LYS A 37 -6.26 -3.18 13.60
N ASP A 38 -6.63 -4.46 13.59
CA ASP A 38 -6.80 -5.29 14.78
C ASP A 38 -5.52 -6.07 15.15
N LYS A 39 -4.40 -5.74 14.48
CA LYS A 39 -3.08 -6.37 14.64
C LYS A 39 -3.01 -7.83 14.17
N ASN A 40 -4.00 -8.32 13.44
CA ASN A 40 -3.93 -9.65 12.83
C ASN A 40 -3.06 -9.60 11.58
N LEU A 41 -2.42 -10.72 11.24
CA LEU A 41 -1.68 -10.84 9.99
C LEU A 41 -2.62 -10.59 8.82
N LYS A 42 -2.24 -9.63 7.98
CA LYS A 42 -3.03 -9.26 6.81
C LYS A 42 -2.57 -10.07 5.61
N GLU A 43 -3.50 -10.85 5.07
CA GLU A 43 -3.29 -11.60 3.84
C GLU A 43 -3.41 -10.67 2.63
N GLY A 44 -2.32 -10.50 1.89
CA GLY A 44 -2.30 -9.80 0.62
C GLY A 44 -2.89 -10.64 -0.51
N LYS A 45 -2.82 -10.12 -1.74
CA LYS A 45 -3.32 -10.82 -2.93
C LYS A 45 -2.69 -12.21 -3.09
N TYR A 46 -1.40 -12.34 -2.78
CA TYR A 46 -0.62 -13.55 -3.04
C TYR A 46 -0.14 -14.28 -1.77
N GLY A 47 -0.34 -13.72 -0.57
CA GLY A 47 0.15 -14.31 0.69
C GLY A 47 0.47 -13.23 1.73
N HIS A 48 1.34 -13.53 2.69
CA HIS A 48 1.72 -12.62 3.77
C HIS A 48 2.97 -11.80 3.41
N GLN A 49 2.98 -10.55 3.87
CA GLN A 49 4.03 -9.58 3.55
C GLN A 49 4.74 -9.10 4.82
N LEU A 50 6.05 -8.89 4.69
CA LEU A 50 6.84 -8.07 5.61
C LEU A 50 6.93 -6.65 5.07
N ILE A 51 7.04 -5.70 5.99
CA ILE A 51 7.29 -4.30 5.74
C ILE A 51 8.71 -4.02 6.23
N PHE A 52 9.59 -3.65 5.32
CA PHE A 52 10.93 -3.16 5.64
C PHE A 52 10.90 -1.64 5.56
N GLU A 53 11.14 -0.94 6.67
CA GLU A 53 11.21 0.52 6.68
C GLU A 53 12.64 1.01 6.61
N PHE A 54 12.93 1.84 5.63
CA PHE A 54 14.26 2.39 5.40
C PHE A 54 14.27 3.89 5.66
N ALA A 55 15.20 4.37 6.48
CA ALA A 55 15.54 5.78 6.52
C ALA A 55 16.45 6.12 5.34
N ILE A 56 16.11 7.18 4.60
CA ILE A 56 16.89 7.65 3.47
C ILE A 56 17.85 8.75 3.92
N TYR A 57 19.13 8.65 3.56
CA TYR A 57 20.16 9.60 3.98
C TYR A 57 20.66 10.44 2.79
N LYS A 58 21.08 11.67 3.09
CA LYS A 58 21.80 12.52 2.14
C LYS A 58 23.22 11.97 1.95
N PRO A 59 23.64 11.69 0.71
CA PRO A 59 25.03 11.36 0.43
C PRO A 59 25.89 12.63 0.47
N ASN A 60 27.12 12.49 0.95
CA ASN A 60 28.15 13.51 0.84
C ASN A 60 28.52 13.70 -0.64
N PRO A 61 28.51 14.93 -1.18
CA PRO A 61 28.84 15.16 -2.59
C PRO A 61 30.26 14.77 -2.98
N GLU A 62 31.21 14.80 -2.04
CA GLU A 62 32.62 14.50 -2.27
C GLU A 62 32.95 13.03 -2.02
N SER A 63 32.45 12.46 -0.92
CA SER A 63 32.79 11.09 -0.51
C SER A 63 31.72 10.04 -0.83
N GLY A 64 30.47 10.46 -1.08
CA GLY A 64 29.33 9.55 -1.20
C GLY A 64 28.86 8.92 0.12
N ALA A 65 29.53 9.20 1.24
CA ALA A 65 29.14 8.69 2.56
C ALA A 65 27.81 9.31 3.02
N PRO A 66 26.92 8.57 3.71
CA PRO A 66 25.75 9.17 4.34
C PRO A 66 26.17 10.21 5.38
N ILE A 67 25.50 11.38 5.37
CA ILE A 67 25.78 12.47 6.33
C ILE A 67 24.67 12.60 7.36
N GLU A 68 23.42 12.68 6.91
CA GLU A 68 22.26 12.90 7.76
C GLU A 68 20.98 12.37 7.09
N PRO A 69 19.95 12.02 7.86
CA PRO A 69 18.66 11.65 7.31
C PRO A 69 18.09 12.76 6.41
N MET A 70 17.56 12.39 5.25
CA MET A 70 16.77 13.30 4.44
C MET A 70 15.53 13.72 5.22
N LYS A 71 15.14 14.98 5.06
CA LYS A 71 14.03 15.60 5.79
C LYS A 71 12.93 16.03 4.82
N TYR A 72 11.68 16.00 5.28
CA TYR A 72 10.54 16.55 4.56
C TYR A 72 9.50 17.14 5.51
N ILE A 73 8.61 17.97 4.96
CA ILE A 73 7.50 18.61 5.68
C ILE A 73 6.24 17.75 5.42
N PRO A 74 5.67 17.07 6.44
CA PRO A 74 4.48 16.23 6.28
C PRO A 74 3.16 17.00 6.30
N ASP A 75 3.18 18.26 6.71
CA ASP A 75 2.01 19.11 6.84
C ASP A 75 2.38 20.48 6.30
N LEU A 76 1.88 20.82 5.11
CA LEU A 76 2.18 22.09 4.45
C LEU A 76 1.60 23.29 5.22
N GLU A 77 0.60 23.06 6.09
CA GLU A 77 0.05 24.09 6.97
C GLU A 77 0.92 24.33 8.22
N LYS A 78 1.84 23.39 8.53
CA LYS A 78 2.77 23.44 9.66
C LYS A 78 4.22 23.23 9.19
N PRO A 79 4.80 24.22 8.49
CA PRO A 79 6.12 24.07 7.86
C PRO A 79 7.28 23.91 8.86
N ASP A 80 7.05 24.22 10.13
CA ASP A 80 7.97 23.99 11.24
C ASP A 80 8.06 22.52 11.66
N VAL A 81 7.06 21.70 11.30
CA VAL A 81 7.10 20.26 11.51
C VAL A 81 7.93 19.61 10.41
N VAL A 82 9.14 19.20 10.77
CA VAL A 82 10.06 18.51 9.87
C VAL A 82 10.26 17.08 10.37
N ALA A 83 10.25 16.09 9.48
CA ALA A 83 10.61 14.74 9.86
C ALA A 83 11.45 14.01 8.82
N ASP A 84 11.98 12.88 9.24
CA ASP A 84 12.82 12.02 8.42
C ASP A 84 12.03 11.36 7.29
N VAL A 85 12.68 11.24 6.14
CA VAL A 85 12.18 10.50 5.00
C VAL A 85 12.39 9.01 5.28
N ILE A 86 11.29 8.36 5.67
CA ILE A 86 11.21 6.92 5.85
C ILE A 86 10.34 6.35 4.73
N ILE A 87 10.87 5.38 3.99
CA ILE A 87 10.15 4.73 2.89
C ILE A 87 10.07 3.23 3.17
N ALA A 88 8.86 2.70 3.09
CA ALA A 88 8.60 1.28 3.31
C ALA A 88 8.69 0.48 2.00
N LYS A 89 9.28 -0.71 2.06
CA LYS A 89 9.25 -1.73 1.02
C LYS A 89 8.48 -2.95 1.51
N PHE A 90 7.40 -3.27 0.81
CA PHE A 90 6.58 -4.43 1.09
C PHE A 90 7.07 -5.62 0.27
N VAL A 91 7.35 -6.74 0.95
CA VAL A 91 7.81 -7.96 0.27
C VAL A 91 7.09 -9.17 0.85
N TYR A 92 6.67 -10.09 -0.01
CA TYR A 92 6.08 -11.34 0.45
C TYR A 92 7.15 -12.21 1.13
N HIS A 93 6.84 -12.73 2.31
CA HIS A 93 7.65 -13.77 2.97
C HIS A 93 6.97 -15.15 2.87
N GLU A 94 5.68 -15.17 2.56
CA GLU A 94 4.91 -16.38 2.29
C GLU A 94 3.98 -16.17 1.09
N TYR A 95 3.80 -17.21 0.29
CA TYR A 95 2.81 -17.27 -0.78
C TYR A 95 1.74 -18.30 -0.47
N LYS A 96 0.51 -18.06 -0.94
CA LYS A 96 -0.56 -19.06 -0.92
C LYS A 96 -0.11 -20.26 -1.75
N ASP A 97 -0.21 -21.46 -1.18
CA ASP A 97 0.04 -22.70 -1.90
C ASP A 97 -1.11 -22.96 -2.88
N ARG A 98 -0.78 -23.02 -4.18
CA ARG A 98 -1.76 -23.27 -5.24
C ARG A 98 -2.27 -24.71 -5.24
N ASN A 99 -1.48 -25.64 -4.73
CA ASN A 99 -1.80 -27.06 -4.71
C ASN A 99 -2.54 -27.45 -3.42
N ASN A 100 -2.39 -26.67 -2.34
CA ASN A 100 -3.03 -26.91 -1.05
C ASN A 100 -3.75 -25.65 -0.55
N PRO A 101 -5.04 -25.45 -0.93
CA PRO A 101 -5.82 -24.30 -0.46
C PRO A 101 -5.81 -24.19 1.07
N GLY A 102 -5.51 -22.99 1.58
CA GLY A 102 -5.40 -22.71 3.01
C GLY A 102 -4.00 -22.96 3.61
N LYS A 103 -3.04 -23.46 2.82
CA LYS A 103 -1.63 -23.54 3.23
C LYS A 103 -0.80 -22.44 2.59
N TYR A 104 0.33 -22.16 3.24
CA TYR A 104 1.33 -21.20 2.81
C TYR A 104 2.66 -21.91 2.57
N GLN A 105 3.41 -21.40 1.60
CA GLN A 105 4.78 -21.80 1.33
C GLN A 105 5.68 -20.58 1.45
N THR A 106 6.94 -20.80 1.87
CA THR A 106 7.91 -19.70 1.98
C THR A 106 8.13 -19.02 0.64
N ALA A 107 8.22 -17.69 0.66
CA ALA A 107 8.65 -16.87 -0.47
C ALA A 107 10.18 -16.75 -0.53
N ILE A 108 10.91 -17.24 0.47
CA ILE A 108 12.37 -17.21 0.54
C ILE A 108 12.91 -18.38 -0.29
N THR A 109 13.12 -18.11 -1.57
CA THR A 109 13.64 -19.06 -2.55
C THR A 109 14.78 -18.42 -3.33
N PRO A 110 15.62 -19.20 -4.03
CA PRO A 110 16.64 -18.64 -4.90
C PRO A 110 16.02 -17.63 -5.88
N ASN A 111 16.56 -16.41 -5.91
CA ASN A 111 16.15 -15.30 -6.78
C ASN A 111 14.81 -14.61 -6.46
N SER A 112 14.12 -14.95 -5.37
CA SER A 112 12.91 -14.22 -4.97
C SER A 112 13.22 -12.79 -4.52
N ALA A 113 12.20 -11.92 -4.52
CA ALA A 113 12.36 -10.52 -4.12
C ALA A 113 12.85 -10.38 -2.67
N ILE A 114 12.32 -11.21 -1.75
CA ILE A 114 12.75 -11.20 -0.34
C ILE A 114 14.19 -11.69 -0.22
N THR A 115 14.59 -12.74 -0.95
CA THR A 115 15.97 -13.23 -0.94
C THR A 115 16.95 -12.18 -1.46
N LYS A 116 16.60 -11.44 -2.53
CA LYS A 116 17.43 -10.35 -3.04
C LYS A 116 17.60 -9.23 -2.02
N LEU A 117 16.50 -8.83 -1.37
CA LEU A 117 16.53 -7.80 -0.32
C LEU A 117 17.35 -8.24 0.89
N LEU A 118 17.19 -9.48 1.36
CA LEU A 118 17.99 -10.00 2.48
C LEU A 118 19.47 -10.12 2.12
N LYS A 119 19.80 -10.53 0.89
CA LYS A 119 21.18 -10.51 0.38
C LYS A 119 21.76 -9.10 0.34
N ALA A 120 20.96 -8.11 -0.08
CA ALA A 120 21.34 -6.70 -0.05
C ALA A 120 21.71 -6.22 1.35
N LEU A 121 21.01 -6.76 2.35
CA LEU A 121 21.28 -6.55 3.76
C LEU A 121 22.43 -7.43 4.29
N GLY A 122 23.14 -8.18 3.44
CA GLY A 122 24.29 -9.01 3.84
C GLY A 122 23.95 -10.40 4.36
N TRP A 123 22.76 -10.93 4.05
CA TRP A 123 22.47 -12.35 4.25
C TRP A 123 23.12 -13.22 3.16
N VAL A 124 23.64 -14.39 3.54
CA VAL A 124 24.06 -15.42 2.60
C VAL A 124 22.97 -16.49 2.58
N PHE A 125 22.36 -16.70 1.41
CA PHE A 125 21.27 -17.66 1.27
C PHE A 125 21.76 -19.08 1.62
N SER A 126 21.06 -19.72 2.55
CA SER A 126 21.18 -21.14 2.90
C SER A 126 19.80 -21.76 2.78
N ALA A 127 19.73 -22.99 2.22
CA ALA A 127 18.50 -23.76 2.17
C ALA A 127 18.28 -24.58 3.46
N GLU A 128 19.31 -24.66 4.31
CA GLU A 128 19.31 -25.47 5.53
C GLU A 128 19.04 -24.60 6.77
N ASP A 129 19.51 -23.36 6.75
CA ASP A 129 19.37 -22.43 7.87
C ASP A 129 18.19 -21.48 7.68
N GLY A 130 17.48 -21.20 8.77
CA GLY A 130 16.50 -20.12 8.83
C GLY A 130 17.15 -18.75 8.70
N VAL A 131 16.33 -17.73 8.48
CA VAL A 131 16.75 -16.32 8.50
C VAL A 131 15.80 -15.52 9.36
N ASP A 132 16.35 -14.70 10.24
CA ASP A 132 15.59 -13.71 11.01
C ASP A 132 15.84 -12.31 10.41
N PRO A 133 14.85 -11.72 9.71
CA PRO A 133 14.97 -10.39 9.14
C PRO A 133 15.29 -9.27 10.15
N GLU A 134 14.96 -9.45 11.44
CA GLU A 134 15.21 -8.43 12.47
C GLU A 134 16.71 -8.26 12.78
N GLU A 135 17.53 -9.31 12.57
CA GLU A 135 18.98 -9.27 12.76
C GLU A 135 19.71 -8.32 11.79
N PHE A 136 19.02 -7.87 10.73
CA PHE A 136 19.56 -6.92 9.76
C PHE A 136 19.20 -5.46 10.07
N VAL A 137 18.42 -5.18 11.11
CA VAL A 137 18.10 -3.81 11.51
C VAL A 137 19.40 -3.04 11.82
N GLY A 138 19.50 -1.82 11.32
CA GLY A 138 20.69 -0.98 11.39
C GLY A 138 21.66 -1.16 10.20
N ARG A 139 21.51 -2.20 9.38
CA ARG A 139 22.36 -2.40 8.20
C ARG A 139 22.05 -1.40 7.09
N TRP A 140 23.08 -1.09 6.32
CA TRP A 140 23.06 -0.12 5.23
C TRP A 140 22.85 -0.81 3.90
N VAL A 141 22.06 -0.17 3.05
CA VAL A 141 21.78 -0.58 1.67
C VAL A 141 21.83 0.64 0.76
N GLU A 142 21.88 0.41 -0.54
CA GLU A 142 21.59 1.44 -1.52
C GLU A 142 20.15 1.28 -2.02
N ALA A 143 19.31 2.28 -1.78
CA ALA A 143 17.91 2.28 -2.18
C ALA A 143 17.72 3.01 -3.51
N ASN A 144 17.15 2.31 -4.50
CA ASN A 144 16.72 2.90 -5.77
C ASN A 144 15.33 3.51 -5.61
N ILE A 145 15.28 4.84 -5.54
CA ILE A 145 14.05 5.59 -5.31
C ILE A 145 13.40 5.95 -6.64
N ASP A 146 12.12 5.62 -6.76
CA ASP A 146 11.24 5.99 -7.87
C ASP A 146 10.02 6.75 -7.32
N ASP A 147 9.22 7.28 -8.22
CA ASP A 147 7.96 7.92 -7.86
C ASP A 147 6.80 6.98 -8.14
N TYR A 148 5.77 7.07 -7.32
CA TYR A 148 4.44 6.60 -7.69
C TYR A 148 3.46 7.75 -7.58
N GLU A 149 2.50 7.73 -8.48
CA GLU A 149 1.38 8.66 -8.49
C GLU A 149 0.13 7.86 -8.15
N TYR A 150 -0.70 8.40 -7.27
CA TYR A 150 -2.04 7.87 -7.07
C TYR A 150 -3.05 9.00 -7.10
N THR A 151 -4.15 8.74 -7.79
CA THR A 151 -5.26 9.67 -7.89
C THR A 151 -6.24 9.40 -6.76
N SER A 152 -6.56 10.44 -5.98
CA SER A 152 -7.60 10.40 -4.96
C SER A 152 -8.61 11.51 -5.27
N GLY A 153 -9.77 11.13 -5.80
CA GLY A 153 -10.73 12.10 -6.33
C GLY A 153 -10.14 12.81 -7.56
N ASP A 154 -10.08 14.14 -7.51
CA ASP A 154 -9.56 15.00 -8.58
C ASP A 154 -8.06 15.33 -8.42
N GLU A 155 -7.42 14.88 -7.35
CA GLU A 155 -6.01 15.20 -7.05
C GLU A 155 -5.08 14.01 -7.34
N THR A 156 -4.01 14.28 -8.09
CA THR A 156 -2.89 13.33 -8.27
C THR A 156 -1.81 13.63 -7.24
N ILE A 157 -1.62 12.72 -6.30
CA ILE A 157 -0.58 12.82 -5.27
C ILE A 157 0.64 12.04 -5.73
N LYS A 158 1.80 12.72 -5.77
CA LYS A 158 3.11 12.10 -6.02
C LYS A 158 3.77 11.74 -4.69
N ALA A 159 4.37 10.56 -4.63
CA ALA A 159 5.12 10.12 -3.47
C ALA A 159 6.28 9.22 -3.89
N SER A 160 7.33 9.14 -3.08
CA SER A 160 8.47 8.28 -3.36
C SER A 160 8.23 6.85 -2.89
N THR A 161 8.76 5.89 -3.64
CA THR A 161 8.76 4.47 -3.34
C THR A 161 10.13 3.87 -3.60
N ILE A 162 10.40 2.73 -2.96
CA ILE A 162 11.60 1.94 -3.24
C ILE A 162 11.30 1.01 -4.41
N LYS A 163 11.94 1.25 -5.55
CA LYS A 163 11.90 0.35 -6.70
C LYS A 163 12.68 -0.93 -6.42
N ASP A 164 13.94 -0.77 -6.02
CA ASP A 164 14.87 -1.85 -5.74
C ASP A 164 15.83 -1.51 -4.58
N ILE A 165 16.46 -2.54 -4.01
CA ILE A 165 17.44 -2.43 -2.93
C ILE A 165 18.69 -3.21 -3.32
N ASN A 166 19.85 -2.54 -3.28
CA ASN A 166 21.15 -3.10 -3.59
C ASN A 166 22.05 -3.12 -2.35
N ASN A 167 23.14 -3.91 -2.40
CA ASN A 167 24.22 -3.82 -1.42
C ASN A 167 24.70 -2.37 -1.32
N TYR A 168 25.00 -1.90 -0.12
CA TYR A 168 25.70 -0.64 0.04
C TYR A 168 27.18 -0.81 -0.31
N GLU A 169 27.64 -0.13 -1.36
CA GLU A 169 29.05 -0.14 -1.82
C GLU A 169 29.80 1.15 -1.50
N GLY A 170 29.19 2.05 -0.73
CA GLY A 170 29.79 3.34 -0.36
C GLY A 170 30.82 3.24 0.77
N PRO A 171 31.40 4.38 1.20
CA PRO A 171 32.38 4.43 2.27
C PRO A 171 31.84 3.90 3.60
N GLU A 172 32.73 3.46 4.47
CA GLU A 172 32.37 3.04 5.83
C GLU A 172 31.61 4.15 6.56
N VAL A 173 30.47 3.78 7.14
CA VAL A 173 29.59 4.73 7.83
C VAL A 173 30.05 4.88 9.28
N LYS A 174 30.45 6.10 9.66
CA LYS A 174 30.86 6.44 11.04
C LYS A 174 30.12 7.67 11.52
N ASP A 175 29.60 7.60 12.75
CA ASP A 175 29.04 8.74 13.50
C ASP A 175 27.95 9.52 12.75
N VAL A 176 27.05 8.82 12.06
CA VAL A 176 25.91 9.41 11.36
C VAL A 176 24.70 9.53 12.30
N PRO A 177 24.01 10.67 12.37
CA PRO A 177 22.82 10.84 13.21
C PRO A 177 21.72 9.83 12.85
N GLU A 178 21.17 9.14 13.85
CA GLU A 178 20.09 8.18 13.64
C GLU A 178 18.78 8.88 13.22
N ALA A 179 18.05 8.25 12.30
CA ALA A 179 16.72 8.68 11.92
C ALA A 179 15.71 8.44 13.05
N LYS A 180 14.90 9.47 13.33
CA LYS A 180 13.79 9.41 14.28
C LYS A 180 12.63 8.68 13.61
N LYS A 181 12.37 7.44 14.05
CA LYS A 181 11.12 6.74 13.74
C LYS A 181 9.95 7.64 14.13
N ARG A 182 8.98 7.81 13.22
CA ARG A 182 7.73 8.47 13.57
C ARG A 182 6.90 7.53 14.42
N GLU A 183 6.44 7.99 15.57
CA GLU A 183 5.27 7.36 16.18
C GLU A 183 4.10 7.52 15.20
N PRO A 184 3.29 6.48 14.97
CA PRO A 184 2.12 6.60 14.11
C PRO A 184 1.27 7.75 14.64
N ALA A 185 1.05 8.79 13.83
CA ALA A 185 0.15 9.86 14.19
C ALA A 185 -1.18 9.21 14.57
N LYS A 186 -1.62 9.41 15.82
CA LYS A 186 -2.99 9.06 16.21
C LYS A 186 -3.89 9.78 15.22
N VAL A 187 -4.50 9.03 14.31
CA VAL A 187 -5.54 9.54 13.44
C VAL A 187 -6.72 9.84 14.35
N GLU A 188 -6.78 11.07 14.87
CA GLU A 188 -7.93 11.54 15.61
C GLU A 188 -9.12 11.59 14.66
N LYS A 189 -10.00 10.58 14.83
CA LYS A 189 -11.28 10.38 14.15
C LYS A 189 -11.20 9.96 12.69
N GLN A 190 -10.85 8.70 12.46
CA GLN A 190 -11.52 7.94 11.39
C GLN A 190 -12.92 7.54 11.86
N VAL A 191 -13.92 7.83 11.03
CA VAL A 191 -15.32 7.48 11.25
C VAL A 191 -15.45 5.98 11.53
N LYS A 192 -16.17 5.63 12.60
CA LYS A 192 -16.49 4.24 12.97
C LYS A 192 -17.22 3.57 11.81
N HIS A 193 -16.56 2.67 11.09
CA HIS A 193 -17.27 1.66 10.32
C HIS A 193 -17.62 0.53 11.28
N ALA A 194 -18.88 0.52 11.71
CA ALA A 194 -19.45 -0.62 12.41
C ALA A 194 -19.30 -1.87 11.55
N ALA A 195 -18.80 -2.93 12.17
CA ALA A 195 -18.72 -4.27 11.62
C ALA A 195 -20.07 -4.70 11.02
N VAL A 196 -20.05 -5.31 9.85
CA VAL A 196 -21.19 -6.09 9.35
C VAL A 196 -20.67 -7.44 8.88
N GLY A 197 -21.04 -8.46 9.64
CA GLY A 197 -20.76 -9.85 9.33
C GLY A 197 -21.69 -10.44 8.27
N LYS A 198 -21.24 -11.60 7.78
CA LYS A 198 -21.95 -12.76 7.21
C LYS A 198 -23.08 -12.54 6.18
N SER A 199 -22.74 -13.01 4.97
CA SER A 199 -23.52 -13.82 4.02
C SER A 199 -24.85 -13.28 3.50
N GLU A 200 -24.90 -12.94 2.21
CA GLU A 200 -26.09 -13.16 1.35
C GLU A 200 -25.66 -13.64 -0.04
N LYS A 201 -26.52 -14.46 -0.64
CA LYS A 201 -26.29 -15.32 -1.82
C LYS A 201 -25.81 -14.53 -3.04
N ALA A 202 -24.85 -15.10 -3.77
CA ALA A 202 -24.38 -14.54 -5.04
C ALA A 202 -25.54 -14.52 -6.05
N GLU A 203 -25.95 -13.32 -6.47
CA GLU A 203 -26.83 -13.14 -7.64
C GLU A 203 -26.08 -13.54 -8.93
N SER A 204 -26.80 -14.04 -9.94
CA SER A 204 -26.17 -14.46 -11.19
C SER A 204 -25.48 -13.26 -11.88
N PRO A 205 -24.38 -13.50 -12.62
CA PRO A 205 -23.67 -12.44 -13.37
C PRO A 205 -24.59 -11.63 -14.30
N GLU A 206 -25.62 -12.26 -14.87
CA GLU A 206 -26.59 -11.65 -15.79
C GLU A 206 -27.52 -10.66 -15.08
N ILE A 207 -27.88 -10.92 -13.81
CA ILE A 207 -28.66 -9.98 -12.99
C ILE A 207 -27.79 -8.76 -12.65
N LYS A 208 -26.52 -8.99 -12.30
CA LYS A 208 -25.57 -7.92 -11.96
C LYS A 208 -25.34 -6.96 -13.13
N GLU A 209 -25.19 -7.48 -14.35
CA GLU A 209 -25.02 -6.66 -15.56
C GLU A 209 -26.24 -5.76 -15.85
N LYS A 210 -27.46 -6.27 -15.60
CA LYS A 210 -28.69 -5.48 -15.78
C LYS A 210 -28.84 -4.42 -14.70
N LEU A 211 -28.45 -4.70 -13.45
CA LEU A 211 -28.42 -3.70 -12.37
C LEU A 211 -27.40 -2.59 -12.65
N ASP A 212 -26.22 -2.95 -13.16
CA ASP A 212 -25.20 -1.98 -13.58
C ASP A 212 -25.69 -1.09 -14.74
N SER A 213 -26.49 -1.65 -15.65
CA SER A 213 -27.14 -0.91 -16.74
C SER A 213 -28.20 0.08 -16.24
N ILE A 214 -29.00 -0.29 -15.23
CA ILE A 214 -29.94 0.63 -14.57
C ILE A 214 -29.18 1.80 -13.91
N ALA A 215 -28.09 1.51 -13.19
CA ALA A 215 -27.28 2.55 -12.56
C ALA A 215 -26.67 3.53 -13.56
N ARG A 216 -26.28 3.06 -14.76
CA ARG A 216 -25.80 3.92 -15.85
C ARG A 216 -26.90 4.80 -16.43
N LEU A 217 -28.11 4.27 -16.62
CA LEU A 217 -29.26 5.05 -17.11
C LEU A 217 -29.65 6.16 -16.13
N GLU A 218 -29.64 5.86 -14.82
CA GLU A 218 -29.90 6.86 -13.78
C GLU A 218 -28.83 7.96 -13.77
N GLN A 219 -27.57 7.60 -14.06
CA GLN A 219 -26.50 8.59 -14.21
C GLN A 219 -26.68 9.47 -15.45
N LEU A 220 -27.02 8.88 -16.60
CA LEU A 220 -27.30 9.64 -17.83
C LEU A 220 -28.47 10.61 -17.67
N ASN A 221 -29.49 10.24 -16.88
CA ASN A 221 -30.60 11.14 -16.55
C ASN A 221 -30.16 12.29 -15.63
N LYS A 222 -29.33 12.03 -14.61
CA LYS A 222 -28.72 13.09 -13.78
C LYS A 222 -27.86 14.06 -14.59
N ASP A 223 -27.16 13.54 -15.59
CA ASP A 223 -26.34 14.32 -16.51
C ASP A 223 -27.18 15.03 -17.59
N LYS A 224 -28.52 14.94 -17.52
CA LYS A 224 -29.51 15.50 -18.46
C LYS A 224 -29.37 15.00 -19.90
N LEU A 225 -28.72 13.85 -20.09
CA LEU A 225 -28.54 13.19 -21.38
C LEU A 225 -29.69 12.19 -21.68
N LEU A 226 -30.55 11.93 -20.70
CA LEU A 226 -31.73 11.07 -20.82
C LEU A 226 -32.93 11.74 -20.15
N THR A 227 -34.09 11.78 -20.82
CA THR A 227 -35.32 12.34 -20.25
C THR A 227 -35.88 11.46 -19.14
N ASP A 228 -36.66 12.03 -18.22
CA ASP A 228 -37.26 11.28 -17.10
C ASP A 228 -38.18 10.16 -17.61
N ASP A 229 -38.94 10.41 -18.67
CA ASP A 229 -39.78 9.40 -19.34
C ASP A 229 -38.93 8.30 -20.01
N GLY A 230 -37.80 8.66 -20.60
CA GLY A 230 -36.85 7.72 -21.21
C GLY A 230 -36.16 6.83 -20.18
N LEU A 231 -35.79 7.39 -19.02
CA LEU A 231 -35.27 6.63 -17.89
C LEU A 231 -36.32 5.65 -17.36
N LYS A 232 -37.56 6.12 -17.19
CA LYS A 232 -38.64 5.30 -16.64
C LYS A 232 -38.91 4.07 -17.53
N GLN A 233 -39.04 4.25 -18.84
CA GLN A 233 -39.27 3.15 -19.78
C GLN A 233 -38.11 2.15 -19.81
N ALA A 234 -36.87 2.63 -19.88
CA ALA A 234 -35.69 1.76 -19.93
C ALA A 234 -35.48 0.98 -18.62
N LYS A 235 -35.77 1.61 -17.47
CA LYS A 235 -35.68 0.98 -16.16
C LYS A 235 -36.75 -0.10 -15.97
N GLU A 236 -38.01 0.18 -16.31
CA GLU A 236 -39.11 -0.80 -16.22
C GLU A 236 -38.82 -2.06 -17.07
N GLN A 237 -38.23 -1.90 -18.26
CA GLN A 237 -37.82 -3.04 -19.11
C GLN A 237 -36.71 -3.89 -18.47
N LEU A 238 -35.68 -3.26 -17.92
CA LEU A 238 -34.56 -3.97 -17.28
C LEU A 238 -34.99 -4.66 -15.98
N GLU A 239 -35.87 -4.03 -15.20
CA GLU A 239 -36.44 -4.61 -13.99
C GLU A 239 -37.31 -5.84 -14.30
N THR A 240 -38.12 -5.78 -15.37
CA THR A 240 -38.91 -6.93 -15.85
C THR A 240 -37.99 -8.10 -16.23
N GLN A 241 -36.90 -7.83 -16.95
CA GLN A 241 -35.92 -8.87 -17.33
C GLN A 241 -35.19 -9.46 -16.11
N ILE A 242 -34.87 -8.64 -15.10
CA ILE A 242 -34.29 -9.13 -13.84
C ILE A 242 -35.28 -10.05 -13.11
N GLU A 243 -36.56 -9.68 -13.09
CA GLU A 243 -37.60 -10.49 -12.46
C GLU A 243 -37.78 -11.85 -13.16
N GLU A 244 -37.73 -11.88 -14.49
CA GLU A 244 -37.74 -13.13 -15.27
C GLU A 244 -36.50 -14.00 -15.00
N LEU A 245 -35.31 -13.38 -14.90
CA LEU A 245 -34.07 -14.11 -14.58
C LEU A 245 -34.04 -14.64 -13.15
N ARG A 246 -34.71 -13.98 -12.20
CA ARG A 246 -34.86 -14.45 -10.82
C ARG A 246 -35.88 -15.59 -10.69
N LYS A 247 -36.77 -15.76 -11.67
CA LYS A 247 -37.78 -16.84 -11.72
C LYS A 247 -37.28 -18.11 -12.44
N LYS A 248 -36.14 -18.05 -13.13
CA LYS A 248 -35.45 -19.19 -13.73
C LYS A 248 -34.49 -19.84 -12.74
#